data_AF-A0A6I0ECN7-F1
#
_entry.id   AF-A0A6I0ECN7-F1
#
_cell.length_a   1.000
_cell.length_b   1.000
_cell.length_c   1.000
_cell.angle_alpha   90.00
_cell.angle_beta   90.00
_cell.angle_gamma   90.00
#
_symmetry.space_group_name_H-M   'P 1'
#
loop_
_entity.id
_entity.type
_entity.pdbx_description
1 polymer ?
#
loop_
_entity_poly.entity_id
_entity_poly.type
_entity_poly.pdbx_seq_one_letter_code
_entity_poly.pdbx_strand_id
1 'polypeptide(L)'
;MADSPRFDLELPGCTPEPLMAYLKALGILRLVSEQKDPDARGWWKNDVFWLRSEVLFGDTETDDAKRDALVKFFLEEYKPTPIAVPWSGGDFFAVDWQATPTEFKKTPTSSKAIEAILATQSDRFEPYRRGLRACKGALDKCAIDTKEKMGKQKWAFIRELRSCCDEPRLIEWIDAAAVGTVEKFAALVGSGGGSDGNTHFSDNFMQNLWDVLPDFDAQRDTRVSRDDTACRAGLRTSLLRELTTFRIEKRTSSLFDSGAVGGPNATQGMERESLSNPWDVILAPDQA
;
A
#
# COMPACT_ATOMS: atom_id res chain seq x y z
N MET A 1 36.02 -4.30 11.28
CA MET A 1 34.63 -3.87 11.01
C MET A 1 34.04 -3.55 12.36
N ALA A 2 33.61 -2.31 12.60
CA ALA A 2 32.93 -1.99 13.85
C ALA A 2 31.63 -2.79 13.87
N ASP A 3 31.32 -3.44 15.00
CA ASP A 3 30.02 -4.11 15.18
C ASP A 3 28.91 -3.16 14.78
N SER A 4 28.02 -3.61 13.90
CA SER A 4 26.78 -2.89 13.64
C SER A 4 26.07 -2.75 14.99
N PRO A 5 25.62 -1.55 15.40
CA PRO A 5 24.99 -1.39 16.70
C PRO A 5 23.87 -2.42 16.86
N ARG A 6 23.76 -2.99 18.06
CA ARG A 6 22.95 -4.19 18.33
C ARG A 6 21.53 -4.12 17.75
N PHE A 7 20.92 -2.94 17.72
CA PHE A 7 19.53 -2.74 17.30
C PHE A 7 19.40 -2.00 15.98
N ASP A 8 20.47 -1.86 15.21
CA ASP A 8 20.49 -1.10 13.96
C ASP A 8 20.52 -2.06 12.78
N LEU A 9 19.73 -1.73 11.76
CA LEU A 9 19.67 -2.46 10.50
C LEU A 9 19.78 -1.50 9.31
N GLU A 10 20.74 -1.77 8.44
CA GLU A 10 20.89 -1.09 7.15
C GLU A 10 19.87 -1.63 6.14
N LEU A 11 19.14 -0.74 5.46
CA LEU A 11 18.13 -1.07 4.44
C LEU A 11 18.55 -0.54 3.06
N PRO A 12 19.48 -1.22 2.36
CA PRO A 12 20.04 -0.73 1.09
C PRO A 12 19.04 -0.69 -0.08
N GLY A 13 17.83 -1.25 0.09
CA GLY A 13 16.72 -1.04 -0.86
C GLY A 13 16.00 0.30 -0.70
N CYS A 14 16.35 1.09 0.33
CA CYS A 14 15.72 2.34 0.72
C CYS A 14 16.74 3.50 0.63
N THR A 15 16.78 4.16 -0.52
CA THR A 15 17.69 5.27 -0.82
C THR A 15 16.95 6.63 -0.78
N PRO A 16 17.64 7.78 -0.60
CA PRO A 16 17.03 9.11 -0.67
C PRO A 16 16.40 9.44 -2.04
N GLU A 17 16.89 8.80 -3.10
CA GLU A 17 16.40 8.97 -4.47
C GLU A 17 16.27 7.61 -5.16
N PRO A 18 15.25 7.41 -6.02
CA PRO A 18 14.19 8.34 -6.39
C PRO A 18 13.14 8.54 -5.28
N LEU A 19 12.18 9.46 -5.47
CA LEU A 19 11.15 9.79 -4.48
C LEU A 19 10.41 8.55 -3.93
N MET A 20 10.16 7.54 -4.76
CA MET A 20 9.61 6.25 -4.31
C MET A 20 10.44 5.59 -3.21
N ALA A 21 11.76 5.53 -3.38
CA ALA A 21 12.65 4.88 -2.41
C ALA A 21 12.67 5.65 -1.09
N TYR A 22 12.61 6.98 -1.17
CA TYR A 22 12.48 7.86 0.00
C TYR A 22 11.17 7.64 0.74
N LEU A 23 10.04 7.63 0.03
CA LEU A 23 8.72 7.40 0.63
C LEU A 23 8.63 5.99 1.24
N LYS A 24 9.15 4.96 0.55
CA LYS A 24 9.25 3.60 1.10
C LYS A 24 10.02 3.58 2.43
N ALA A 25 11.15 4.28 2.52
CA ALA A 25 11.94 4.34 3.75
C ALA A 25 11.13 4.91 4.93
N LEU A 26 10.42 6.02 4.68
CA LEU A 26 9.56 6.64 5.67
C LEU A 26 8.37 5.75 6.06
N GLY A 27 7.82 4.99 5.11
CA GLY A 27 6.67 4.11 5.37
C GLY A 27 7.05 2.92 6.21
N ILE A 28 8.24 2.37 5.97
CA ILE A 28 8.83 1.34 6.85
C ILE A 28 8.97 1.88 8.27
N LEU A 29 9.50 3.10 8.44
CA LEU A 29 9.63 3.71 9.77
C LEU A 29 8.27 3.89 10.44
N ARG A 30 7.30 4.49 9.75
CA ARG A 30 5.94 4.68 10.27
C ARG A 30 5.33 3.36 10.69
N LEU A 31 5.30 2.37 9.79
CA LEU A 31 4.71 1.06 10.05
C LEU A 31 5.34 0.31 11.22
N VAL A 32 6.68 0.30 11.29
CA VAL A 32 7.37 -0.32 12.44
C VAL A 32 7.08 0.47 13.71
N SER A 33 7.12 1.80 13.65
CA SER A 33 6.89 2.64 14.83
C SER A 33 5.49 2.50 15.41
N GLU A 34 4.48 2.36 14.55
CA GLU A 34 3.09 2.36 14.97
C GLU A 34 2.56 0.98 15.30
N GLN A 35 3.11 -0.07 14.70
CA GLN A 35 2.58 -1.43 14.80
C GLN A 35 3.48 -2.40 15.56
N LYS A 36 4.74 -2.05 15.82
CA LYS A 36 5.69 -2.94 16.49
C LYS A 36 6.48 -2.28 17.62
N ASP A 37 7.08 -1.12 17.39
CA ASP A 37 8.02 -0.48 18.30
C ASP A 37 7.86 1.05 18.28
N PRO A 38 7.06 1.65 19.20
CA PRO A 38 6.87 3.10 19.29
C PRO A 38 8.17 3.91 19.41
N ASP A 39 9.25 3.28 19.86
CA ASP A 39 10.56 3.89 19.99
C ASP A 39 11.50 3.66 18.80
N ALA A 40 11.00 3.06 17.72
CA ALA A 40 11.74 2.93 16.48
C ALA A 40 12.20 4.29 15.95
N ARG A 41 13.42 4.33 15.42
CA ARG A 41 14.05 5.53 14.85
C ARG A 41 14.61 5.20 13.48
N GLY A 42 14.62 6.19 12.59
CA GLY A 42 15.22 6.05 11.27
C GLY A 42 16.11 7.25 10.93
N TRP A 43 17.17 7.00 10.18
CA TRP A 43 18.04 8.04 9.64
C TRP A 43 18.71 7.58 8.35
N TRP A 44 19.23 8.53 7.57
CA TRP A 44 20.06 8.21 6.41
C TRP A 44 21.54 8.31 6.77
N LYS A 45 22.33 7.36 6.28
CA LYS A 45 23.78 7.35 6.38
C LYS A 45 24.35 6.73 5.11
N ASN A 46 25.23 7.46 4.43
CA ASN A 46 25.84 7.04 3.16
C ASN A 46 24.79 6.62 2.11
N ASP A 47 23.76 7.45 1.90
CA ASP A 47 22.67 7.22 0.95
C ASP A 47 21.82 5.96 1.17
N VAL A 48 21.91 5.38 2.36
CA VAL A 48 21.10 4.24 2.77
C VAL A 48 20.30 4.59 4.01
N PHE A 49 19.04 4.17 4.05
CA PHE A 49 18.21 4.30 5.24
C PHE A 49 18.58 3.24 6.28
N TRP A 50 18.68 3.67 7.53
CA TRP A 50 18.94 2.83 8.70
C TRP A 50 17.72 2.85 9.59
N LEU A 51 17.33 1.68 10.07
CA LEU A 51 16.24 1.48 11.02
C LEU A 51 16.81 0.98 12.35
N ARG A 52 16.43 1.64 13.44
CA ARG A 52 16.65 1.17 14.80
C ARG A 52 15.35 0.71 15.41
N SER A 53 15.35 -0.48 16.00
CA SER A 53 14.25 -0.99 16.82
C SER A 53 14.79 -1.97 17.86
N GLU A 54 14.55 -1.68 19.13
CA GLU A 54 14.95 -2.58 20.22
C GLU A 54 14.01 -3.79 20.31
N VAL A 55 12.73 -3.59 20.01
CA VAL A 55 11.73 -4.66 20.07
C VAL A 55 11.90 -5.65 18.92
N LEU A 56 12.11 -5.16 17.70
CA LEU A 56 12.17 -6.02 16.51
C LEU A 56 13.51 -6.76 16.40
N PHE A 57 14.59 -6.14 16.87
CA PHE A 57 15.95 -6.67 16.73
C PHE A 57 16.58 -7.13 18.05
N GLY A 58 15.89 -6.98 19.19
CA GLY A 58 16.44 -7.20 20.53
C GLY A 58 16.97 -8.61 20.80
N ASP A 59 16.26 -9.60 20.26
CA ASP A 59 16.55 -11.03 20.39
C ASP A 59 17.40 -11.58 19.23
N THR A 60 17.88 -10.72 18.33
CA THR A 60 18.68 -11.13 17.17
C THR A 60 20.17 -10.94 17.44
N GLU A 61 20.99 -11.92 17.07
CA GLU A 61 22.44 -11.88 17.28
C GLU A 61 23.23 -11.51 16.01
N THR A 62 22.60 -11.62 14.84
CA THR A 62 23.24 -11.38 13.54
C THR A 62 22.41 -10.43 12.69
N ASP A 63 23.06 -9.73 11.76
CA ASP A 63 22.35 -8.87 10.82
C ASP A 63 21.38 -9.66 9.93
N ASP A 64 21.68 -10.92 9.61
CA ASP A 64 20.75 -11.79 8.87
C ASP A 64 19.49 -12.12 9.68
N ALA A 65 19.63 -12.36 10.99
CA ALA A 65 18.48 -12.55 11.86
C ALA A 65 17.63 -11.27 11.98
N LYS A 66 18.24 -10.08 11.98
CA LYS A 66 17.51 -8.79 11.91
C LYS A 66 16.74 -8.63 10.60
N ARG A 67 17.38 -8.95 9.47
CA ARG A 67 16.76 -8.94 8.14
C ARG A 67 15.52 -9.84 8.13
N ASP A 68 15.66 -11.05 8.66
CA ASP A 68 14.56 -12.01 8.73
C ASP A 68 13.45 -11.57 9.67
N ALA A 69 13.77 -10.95 10.82
CA ALA A 69 12.78 -10.38 11.73
C ALA A 69 11.94 -9.27 11.07
N LEU A 70 12.58 -8.35 10.33
CA LEU A 70 11.87 -7.30 9.61
C LEU A 70 11.01 -7.86 8.46
N VAL A 71 11.53 -8.83 7.71
CA VAL A 71 10.78 -9.52 6.65
C VAL A 71 9.57 -10.24 7.24
N LYS A 72 9.75 -10.93 8.38
CA LYS A 72 8.67 -11.62 9.09
C LYS A 72 7.58 -10.65 9.53
N PHE A 73 7.95 -9.50 10.10
CA PHE A 73 6.99 -8.47 10.50
C PHE A 73 6.07 -8.10 9.32
N PHE A 74 6.61 -7.79 8.15
CA PHE A 74 5.79 -7.40 6.99
C PHE A 74 4.97 -8.54 6.39
N LEU A 75 5.46 -9.79 6.46
CA LEU A 75 4.74 -10.95 5.92
C LEU A 75 3.65 -11.48 6.83
N GLU A 76 3.81 -11.35 8.16
CA GLU A 76 2.98 -12.02 9.16
C GLU A 76 2.18 -11.05 10.06
N GLU A 77 2.77 -9.94 10.46
CA GLU A 77 2.19 -9.07 11.51
C GLU A 77 1.60 -7.76 10.97
N TYR A 78 2.21 -7.21 9.91
CA TYR A 78 1.83 -5.93 9.31
C TYR A 78 0.34 -5.87 8.96
N LYS A 79 -0.31 -4.78 9.36
CA LYS A 79 -1.69 -4.41 9.03
C LYS A 79 -1.69 -3.26 8.04
N PRO A 80 -2.22 -3.45 6.81
CA PRO A 80 -2.23 -2.38 5.82
C PRO A 80 -3.07 -1.17 6.26
N THR A 81 -2.54 0.03 6.03
CA THR A 81 -3.34 1.25 6.19
C THR A 81 -4.51 1.26 5.20
N PRO A 82 -5.73 1.60 5.62
CA PRO A 82 -6.89 1.66 4.75
C PRO A 82 -6.81 2.83 3.75
N ILE A 83 -6.05 2.66 2.66
CA ILE A 83 -5.99 3.65 1.58
C ILE A 83 -7.25 3.50 0.73
N ALA A 84 -8.10 4.53 0.75
CA ALA A 84 -9.33 4.56 -0.04
C ALA A 84 -9.52 5.92 -0.69
N VAL A 85 -9.99 5.93 -1.93
CA VAL A 85 -10.32 7.18 -2.65
C VAL A 85 -11.75 7.05 -3.18
N PRO A 86 -12.78 7.14 -2.30
CA PRO A 86 -14.16 6.78 -2.65
C PRO A 86 -14.79 7.66 -3.73
N TRP A 87 -14.20 8.84 -3.95
CA TRP A 87 -14.62 9.80 -4.97
C TRP A 87 -13.90 9.66 -6.30
N SER A 88 -12.93 8.75 -6.40
CA SER A 88 -12.19 8.48 -7.64
C SER A 88 -12.84 7.33 -8.39
N GLY A 89 -13.03 7.51 -9.70
CA GLY A 89 -13.56 6.45 -10.56
C GLY A 89 -15.02 6.08 -10.29
N GLY A 90 -15.37 4.83 -10.64
CA GLY A 90 -16.69 4.23 -10.42
C GLY A 90 -16.67 3.09 -9.40
N ASP A 91 -15.52 2.84 -8.78
CA ASP A 91 -15.20 1.58 -8.10
C ASP A 91 -16.14 1.29 -6.94
N PHE A 92 -16.49 2.31 -6.15
CA PHE A 92 -17.34 2.16 -4.96
C PHE A 92 -18.84 1.97 -5.27
N PHE A 93 -19.28 2.26 -6.50
CA PHE A 93 -20.71 2.23 -6.86
C PHE A 93 -21.17 0.88 -7.43
N ALA A 94 -20.23 -0.02 -7.69
CA ALA A 94 -20.50 -1.37 -8.22
C ALA A 94 -20.02 -2.48 -7.27
N VAL A 95 -19.81 -2.16 -5.99
CA VAL A 95 -19.35 -3.09 -4.95
C VAL A 95 -20.52 -3.93 -4.45
N ASP A 96 -20.34 -5.25 -4.43
CA ASP A 96 -21.13 -6.12 -3.57
C ASP A 96 -20.66 -6.01 -2.11
N TRP A 97 -21.40 -5.28 -1.28
CA TRP A 97 -21.06 -5.07 0.13
C TRP A 97 -21.27 -6.31 1.01
N GLN A 98 -21.83 -7.38 0.45
CA GLN A 98 -21.97 -8.70 1.07
C GLN A 98 -21.02 -9.72 0.45
N ALA A 99 -19.99 -9.27 -0.27
CA ALA A 99 -19.02 -10.13 -0.93
C ALA A 99 -18.49 -11.24 -0.01
N THR A 100 -18.62 -12.47 -0.49
CA THR A 100 -18.02 -13.66 0.11
C THR A 100 -16.71 -14.01 -0.61
N PRO A 101 -15.83 -14.81 0.00
CA PRO A 101 -14.64 -15.29 -0.69
C PRO A 101 -14.98 -15.95 -2.03
N THR A 102 -14.38 -15.44 -3.11
CA THR A 102 -14.48 -16.01 -4.45
C THR A 102 -13.11 -16.15 -5.06
N GLU A 103 -12.93 -17.16 -5.90
CA GLU A 103 -11.70 -17.36 -6.66
C GLU A 103 -11.65 -16.42 -7.88
N PHE A 104 -10.53 -15.72 -8.05
CA PHE A 104 -10.25 -14.84 -9.18
C PHE A 104 -9.19 -15.45 -10.10
N LYS A 105 -9.43 -15.36 -11.41
CA LYS A 105 -8.52 -15.84 -12.47
C LYS A 105 -7.44 -14.83 -12.87
N LYS A 106 -7.52 -13.63 -12.31
CA LYS A 106 -6.61 -12.49 -12.49
C LYS A 106 -6.74 -11.58 -11.29
N THR A 107 -5.76 -10.72 -11.03
CA THR A 107 -5.85 -9.75 -9.94
C THR A 107 -7.13 -8.92 -10.09
N PRO A 108 -7.99 -8.86 -9.05
CA PRO A 108 -9.23 -8.11 -9.09
C PRO A 108 -8.94 -6.60 -9.18
N THR A 109 -9.81 -5.86 -9.88
CA THR A 109 -9.65 -4.41 -10.09
C THR A 109 -10.97 -3.70 -9.76
N SER A 110 -10.91 -2.39 -9.53
CA SER A 110 -12.08 -1.56 -9.27
C SER A 110 -12.93 -2.11 -8.11
N SER A 111 -14.25 -2.26 -8.29
CA SER A 111 -15.13 -2.79 -7.25
C SER A 111 -14.72 -4.17 -6.76
N LYS A 112 -14.15 -5.03 -7.63
CA LYS A 112 -13.71 -6.38 -7.24
C LYS A 112 -12.52 -6.36 -6.29
N ALA A 113 -11.64 -5.34 -6.37
CA ALA A 113 -10.54 -5.20 -5.41
C ALA A 113 -11.07 -4.87 -4.00
N ILE A 114 -12.11 -4.03 -3.93
CA ILE A 114 -12.81 -3.71 -2.67
C ILE A 114 -13.50 -4.97 -2.12
N GLU A 115 -14.24 -5.69 -2.96
CA GLU A 115 -14.90 -6.94 -2.59
C GLU A 115 -13.92 -8.00 -2.07
N ALA A 116 -12.76 -8.14 -2.70
CA ALA A 116 -11.69 -9.05 -2.28
C ALA A 116 -11.21 -8.76 -0.85
N ILE A 117 -11.04 -7.48 -0.49
CA ILE A 117 -10.70 -7.06 0.87
C ILE A 117 -11.86 -7.31 1.83
N LEU A 118 -13.10 -6.95 1.45
CA LEU A 118 -14.28 -7.19 2.28
C LEU A 118 -14.49 -8.67 2.62
N ALA A 119 -14.12 -9.57 1.71
CA ALA A 119 -14.21 -11.01 1.87
C ALA A 119 -13.11 -11.63 2.76
N THR A 120 -12.03 -10.91 3.06
CA THR A 120 -10.98 -11.41 3.96
C THR A 120 -11.53 -11.67 5.37
N GLN A 121 -10.97 -12.66 6.07
CA GLN A 121 -11.37 -13.02 7.44
C GLN A 121 -10.27 -12.79 8.48
N SER A 122 -9.07 -12.41 8.05
CA SER A 122 -7.93 -12.21 8.95
C SER A 122 -8.04 -10.90 9.74
N ASP A 123 -7.42 -10.88 10.92
CA ASP A 123 -7.29 -9.69 11.76
C ASP A 123 -6.43 -8.60 11.12
N ARG A 124 -5.55 -8.99 10.18
CA ARG A 124 -4.72 -8.08 9.38
C ARG A 124 -5.56 -7.02 8.66
N PHE A 125 -6.67 -7.45 8.07
CA PHE A 125 -7.51 -6.62 7.22
C PHE A 125 -8.73 -6.03 7.93
N GLU A 126 -8.92 -6.30 9.22
CA GLU A 126 -10.07 -5.75 9.95
C GLU A 126 -10.13 -4.21 9.91
N PRO A 127 -9.04 -3.45 10.16
CA PRO A 127 -9.05 -2.00 10.01
C PRO A 127 -9.48 -1.55 8.60
N TYR A 128 -9.01 -2.26 7.57
CA TYR A 128 -9.36 -1.95 6.18
C TYR A 128 -10.85 -2.20 5.92
N ARG A 129 -11.39 -3.33 6.36
CA ARG A 129 -12.83 -3.65 6.22
C ARG A 129 -13.69 -2.62 6.94
N ARG A 130 -13.32 -2.17 8.14
CA ARG A 130 -14.02 -1.08 8.85
C ARG A 130 -13.99 0.21 8.06
N GLY A 131 -12.82 0.64 7.59
CA GLY A 131 -12.69 1.85 6.78
C GLY A 131 -13.55 1.83 5.51
N LEU A 132 -13.56 0.70 4.78
CA LEU A 132 -14.41 0.56 3.59
C LEU A 132 -15.91 0.61 3.92
N ARG A 133 -16.33 0.00 5.03
CA ARG A 133 -17.73 0.08 5.50
C ARG A 133 -18.10 1.48 5.97
N ALA A 134 -17.18 2.23 6.58
CA ALA A 134 -17.38 3.64 6.91
C ALA A 134 -17.60 4.49 5.65
N CYS A 135 -16.81 4.26 4.59
CA CYS A 135 -17.03 4.86 3.28
C CYS A 135 -18.44 4.56 2.75
N LYS A 136 -18.90 3.30 2.83
CA LYS A 136 -20.28 2.95 2.46
C LYS A 136 -21.33 3.68 3.29
N GLY A 137 -21.16 3.72 4.61
CA GLY A 137 -22.08 4.42 5.50
C GLY A 137 -22.20 5.91 5.17
N ALA A 138 -21.08 6.56 4.86
CA ALA A 138 -21.07 7.96 4.44
C ALA A 138 -21.75 8.16 3.06
N LEU A 139 -21.53 7.26 2.10
CA LEU A 139 -22.24 7.27 0.81
C LEU A 139 -23.76 7.20 1.00
N ASP A 140 -24.21 6.28 1.87
CA ASP A 140 -25.64 6.06 2.13
C ASP A 140 -26.28 7.27 2.80
N LYS A 141 -25.63 7.84 3.82
CA LYS A 141 -26.14 9.03 4.53
C LYS A 141 -26.23 10.26 3.62
N CYS A 142 -25.31 10.41 2.66
CA CYS A 142 -25.37 11.47 1.65
C CYS A 142 -26.26 11.12 0.44
N ALA A 143 -26.88 9.93 0.40
CA ALA A 143 -27.65 9.43 -0.74
C ALA A 143 -26.86 9.45 -2.08
N ILE A 144 -25.56 9.15 -2.02
CA ILE A 144 -24.66 9.10 -3.17
C ILE A 144 -24.52 7.65 -3.65
N ASP A 145 -25.22 7.32 -4.72
CA ASP A 145 -25.25 5.99 -5.35
C ASP A 145 -24.56 5.93 -6.72
N THR A 146 -24.11 7.08 -7.23
CA THR A 146 -23.54 7.21 -8.58
C THR A 146 -22.36 8.17 -8.59
N LYS A 147 -21.46 7.96 -9.55
CA LYS A 147 -20.32 8.85 -9.81
C LYS A 147 -20.75 10.30 -10.07
N GLU A 148 -21.89 10.51 -10.75
CA GLU A 148 -22.40 11.86 -11.01
C GLU A 148 -22.79 12.59 -9.72
N LYS A 149 -23.53 11.92 -8.83
CA LYS A 149 -23.86 12.49 -7.51
C LYS A 149 -22.61 12.77 -6.69
N MET A 150 -21.64 11.85 -6.70
CA MET A 150 -20.36 12.04 -6.02
C MET A 150 -19.64 13.30 -6.52
N GLY A 151 -19.62 13.55 -7.82
CA GLY A 151 -19.03 14.77 -8.38
C GLY A 151 -19.61 16.07 -7.80
N LYS A 152 -20.92 16.08 -7.51
CA LYS A 152 -21.63 17.25 -6.96
C LYS A 152 -21.56 17.35 -5.44
N GLN A 153 -21.43 16.22 -4.75
CA GLN A 153 -21.56 16.14 -3.28
C GLN A 153 -20.28 15.72 -2.57
N LYS A 154 -19.16 15.65 -3.29
CA LYS A 154 -17.84 15.21 -2.83
C LYS A 154 -17.42 15.76 -1.46
N TRP A 155 -17.53 17.07 -1.24
CA TRP A 155 -17.14 17.69 0.02
C TRP A 155 -18.13 17.41 1.15
N ALA A 156 -19.41 17.25 0.84
CA ALA A 156 -20.39 16.78 1.82
C ALA A 156 -20.09 15.33 2.24
N PHE A 157 -19.74 14.47 1.29
CA PHE A 157 -19.28 13.11 1.57
C PHE A 157 -18.04 13.07 2.45
N ILE A 158 -17.00 13.86 2.13
CA ILE A 158 -15.76 13.91 2.93
C ILE A 158 -16.06 14.40 4.36
N ARG A 159 -16.92 15.41 4.53
CA ARG A 159 -17.35 15.87 5.86
C ARG A 159 -18.11 14.80 6.63
N GLU A 160 -19.02 14.07 5.98
CA GLU A 160 -19.76 12.99 6.62
C GLU A 160 -18.82 11.84 7.02
N LEU A 161 -17.90 11.44 6.14
CA LEU A 161 -16.92 10.40 6.42
C LEU A 161 -16.05 10.76 7.64
N ARG A 162 -15.56 12.00 7.71
CA ARG A 162 -14.84 12.52 8.88
C ARG A 162 -15.65 12.47 10.17
N SER A 163 -16.96 12.66 10.08
CA SER A 163 -17.84 12.65 11.24
C SER A 163 -18.20 11.24 11.73
N CYS A 164 -18.15 10.22 10.86
CA CYS A 164 -18.68 8.91 11.20
C CYS A 164 -17.68 7.75 11.12
N CYS A 165 -16.49 7.97 10.56
CA CYS A 165 -15.45 6.94 10.49
C CYS A 165 -14.73 6.82 11.83
N ASP A 166 -14.73 5.62 12.39
CA ASP A 166 -14.00 5.25 13.61
C ASP A 166 -12.61 4.66 13.32
N GLU A 167 -12.25 4.50 12.05
CA GLU A 167 -10.92 4.05 11.62
C GLU A 167 -9.98 5.26 11.43
N PRO A 168 -9.07 5.55 12.38
CA PRO A 168 -8.26 6.75 12.36
C PRO A 168 -7.32 6.81 11.16
N ARG A 169 -6.74 5.68 10.73
CA ARG A 169 -5.79 5.63 9.62
C ARG A 169 -6.43 5.96 8.27
N LEU A 170 -7.71 5.60 8.11
CA LEU A 170 -8.46 6.06 6.94
C LEU A 170 -8.64 7.59 7.00
N ILE A 171 -8.97 8.17 8.15
CA ILE A 171 -9.18 9.62 8.28
C ILE A 171 -7.89 10.39 8.02
N GLU A 172 -6.77 9.94 8.56
CA GLU A 172 -5.44 10.51 8.30
C GLU A 172 -5.13 10.53 6.79
N TRP A 173 -5.38 9.41 6.09
CA TRP A 173 -5.28 9.35 4.63
C TRP A 173 -6.22 10.33 3.91
N ILE A 174 -7.48 10.40 4.32
CA ILE A 174 -8.47 11.32 3.72
C ILE A 174 -8.05 12.78 3.94
N ASP A 175 -7.49 13.11 5.10
CA ASP A 175 -7.03 14.45 5.44
C ASP A 175 -5.73 14.84 4.71
N ALA A 176 -4.84 13.87 4.49
CA ALA A 176 -3.67 14.04 3.64
C ALA A 176 -4.06 14.26 2.17
N ALA A 177 -5.07 13.53 1.68
CA ALA A 177 -5.53 13.63 0.30
C ALA A 177 -6.37 14.89 0.04
N ALA A 178 -7.28 15.21 0.96
CA ALA A 178 -8.27 16.28 0.85
C ALA A 178 -8.06 17.32 1.96
N VAL A 179 -7.37 18.41 1.64
CA VAL A 179 -6.94 19.42 2.60
C VAL A 179 -8.16 19.99 3.33
N GLY A 180 -8.25 19.82 4.66
CA GLY A 180 -9.48 20.10 5.41
C GLY A 180 -9.94 21.58 5.43
N THR A 181 -9.01 22.53 5.29
CA THR A 181 -9.29 23.97 5.42
C THR A 181 -9.75 24.64 4.13
N VAL A 182 -9.52 23.99 2.99
CA VAL A 182 -9.87 24.48 1.66
C VAL A 182 -10.39 23.30 0.88
N GLU A 183 -11.55 23.41 0.23
CA GLU A 183 -12.13 22.37 -0.63
C GLU A 183 -11.23 22.09 -1.87
N LYS A 184 -10.04 21.52 -1.64
CA LYS A 184 -8.96 21.25 -2.58
C LYS A 184 -8.24 19.95 -2.20
N PHE A 185 -7.75 19.26 -3.22
CA PHE A 185 -6.94 18.06 -3.03
C PHE A 185 -5.45 18.40 -2.99
N ALA A 186 -4.68 17.62 -2.23
CA ALA A 186 -3.24 17.72 -2.20
C ALA A 186 -2.66 17.23 -3.53
N ALA A 187 -1.86 18.09 -4.18
CA ALA A 187 -1.25 17.75 -5.47
C ALA A 187 -0.25 16.59 -5.39
N LEU A 188 0.32 16.35 -4.20
CA LEU A 188 1.31 15.28 -3.97
C LEU A 188 0.70 13.88 -4.18
N VAL A 189 -0.60 13.71 -3.92
CA VAL A 189 -1.32 12.45 -4.18
C VAL A 189 -2.02 12.45 -5.55
N GLY A 190 -1.46 13.20 -6.50
CA GLY A 190 -1.97 13.29 -7.87
C GLY A 190 -3.25 14.12 -7.98
N SER A 191 -3.80 14.14 -9.20
CA SER A 191 -5.06 14.81 -9.49
C SER A 191 -6.22 14.21 -8.69
N GLY A 192 -7.14 15.05 -8.23
CA GLY A 192 -8.37 14.59 -7.58
C GLY A 192 -8.18 13.89 -6.23
N GLY A 193 -7.00 13.96 -5.59
CA GLY A 193 -6.78 13.44 -4.24
C GLY A 193 -6.62 11.93 -4.17
N GLY A 194 -5.80 11.35 -5.06
CA GLY A 194 -5.55 9.91 -5.07
C GLY A 194 -5.55 9.25 -6.46
N SER A 195 -5.33 10.03 -7.53
CA SER A 195 -5.22 9.50 -8.89
C SER A 195 -4.19 10.23 -9.73
N ASP A 196 -3.35 9.48 -10.43
CA ASP A 196 -2.39 10.00 -11.40
C ASP A 196 -2.75 9.51 -12.81
N GLY A 197 -3.41 10.36 -13.59
CA GLY A 197 -4.01 9.96 -14.86
C GLY A 197 -5.04 8.83 -14.68
N ASN A 198 -4.77 7.68 -15.30
CA ASN A 198 -5.60 6.48 -15.18
C ASN A 198 -5.21 5.58 -13.98
N THR A 199 -4.13 5.89 -13.26
CA THR A 199 -3.69 5.12 -12.09
C THR A 199 -4.41 5.62 -10.85
N HIS A 200 -5.35 4.84 -10.33
CA HIS A 200 -6.04 5.12 -9.07
C HIS A 200 -5.26 4.51 -7.89
N PHE A 201 -4.80 5.32 -6.94
CA PHE A 201 -3.92 4.83 -5.87
C PHE A 201 -4.62 3.83 -4.94
N SER A 202 -5.92 4.02 -4.66
CA SER A 202 -6.72 3.06 -3.89
C SER A 202 -6.74 1.69 -4.55
N ASP A 203 -7.22 1.61 -5.80
CA ASP A 203 -7.31 0.36 -6.54
C ASP A 203 -5.93 -0.28 -6.73
N ASN A 204 -4.92 0.51 -7.10
CA ASN A 204 -3.54 0.03 -7.26
C ASN A 204 -2.99 -0.55 -5.94
N PHE A 205 -3.18 0.13 -4.81
CA PHE A 205 -2.71 -0.36 -3.51
C PHE A 205 -3.40 -1.67 -3.12
N MET A 206 -4.73 -1.75 -3.26
CA MET A 206 -5.50 -2.98 -2.99
C MET A 206 -5.07 -4.14 -3.88
N GLN A 207 -4.78 -3.88 -5.16
CA GLN A 207 -4.24 -4.88 -6.09
C GLN A 207 -2.88 -5.41 -5.65
N ASN A 208 -1.97 -4.53 -5.22
CA ASN A 208 -0.64 -4.95 -4.78
C ASN A 208 -0.72 -5.77 -3.48
N LEU A 209 -1.58 -5.39 -2.53
CA LEU A 209 -1.85 -6.20 -1.33
C LEU A 209 -2.40 -7.57 -1.71
N TRP A 210 -3.41 -7.60 -2.59
CA TRP A 210 -3.99 -8.84 -3.12
C TRP A 210 -2.95 -9.71 -3.81
N ASP A 211 -1.93 -9.11 -4.44
CA ASP A 211 -0.91 -9.82 -5.20
C ASP A 211 0.19 -10.46 -4.33
N VAL A 212 0.44 -10.02 -3.09
CA VAL A 212 1.60 -10.52 -2.31
C VAL A 212 1.29 -11.02 -0.91
N LEU A 213 0.11 -10.75 -0.36
CA LEU A 213 -0.23 -11.19 0.97
C LEU A 213 -0.95 -12.56 0.95
N PRO A 214 -0.63 -13.46 1.90
CA PRO A 214 -1.20 -14.80 1.98
C PRO A 214 -2.70 -14.80 2.35
N ASP A 215 -3.21 -13.70 2.90
CA ASP A 215 -4.64 -13.50 3.23
C ASP A 215 -5.58 -13.69 2.02
N PHE A 216 -5.03 -13.61 0.82
CA PHE A 216 -5.75 -13.73 -0.44
C PHE A 216 -5.52 -15.06 -1.16
N ASP A 217 -4.76 -16.00 -0.59
CA ASP A 217 -4.40 -17.26 -1.28
C ASP A 217 -5.64 -18.07 -1.68
N ALA A 218 -6.65 -18.14 -0.79
CA ALA A 218 -7.93 -18.80 -1.08
C ALA A 218 -8.74 -18.11 -2.20
N GLN A 219 -8.39 -16.88 -2.57
CA GLN A 219 -9.01 -16.13 -3.65
C GLN A 219 -8.25 -16.24 -4.97
N ARG A 220 -7.10 -16.91 -5.02
CA ARG A 220 -6.24 -16.99 -6.21
C ARG A 220 -6.38 -18.33 -6.90
N ASP A 221 -6.79 -18.31 -8.17
CA ASP A 221 -6.68 -19.48 -9.03
C ASP A 221 -5.21 -19.89 -9.18
N THR A 222 -4.95 -21.20 -9.31
CA THR A 222 -3.59 -21.76 -9.50
C THR A 222 -2.73 -21.03 -10.55
N ARG A 223 -3.34 -20.44 -11.59
CA ARG A 223 -2.64 -19.68 -12.65
C ARG A 223 -2.12 -18.32 -12.20
N VAL A 224 -2.68 -17.78 -11.12
CA VAL A 224 -2.35 -16.45 -10.57
C VAL A 224 -1.92 -16.51 -9.11
N SER A 225 -1.95 -17.70 -8.52
CA SER A 225 -1.29 -18.02 -7.26
C SER A 225 0.19 -17.61 -7.34
N ARG A 226 0.69 -17.12 -6.23
CA ARG A 226 2.07 -16.63 -6.11
C ARG A 226 2.78 -17.53 -5.10
N ASP A 227 3.97 -17.93 -5.47
CA ASP A 227 4.86 -18.64 -4.56
C ASP A 227 5.26 -17.71 -3.42
N ASP A 228 5.05 -18.14 -2.16
CA ASP A 228 5.47 -17.41 -0.96
C ASP A 228 6.95 -17.04 -1.02
N THR A 229 7.77 -17.93 -1.58
CA THR A 229 9.21 -17.70 -1.78
C THR A 229 9.46 -16.49 -2.69
N ALA A 230 8.66 -16.35 -3.75
CA ALA A 230 8.77 -15.23 -4.69
C ALA A 230 8.28 -13.92 -4.07
N CYS A 231 7.16 -13.94 -3.34
CA CYS A 231 6.64 -12.79 -2.60
C CYS A 231 7.64 -12.30 -1.53
N ARG A 232 8.26 -13.23 -0.79
CA ARG A 232 9.34 -12.95 0.17
C ARG A 232 10.58 -12.38 -0.52
N ALA A 233 11.01 -12.96 -1.65
CA ALA A 233 12.13 -12.43 -2.42
C ALA A 233 11.87 -11.01 -2.93
N GLY A 234 10.62 -10.71 -3.33
CA GLY A 234 10.16 -9.36 -3.65
C GLY A 234 10.35 -8.39 -2.48
N LEU A 235 9.90 -8.77 -1.28
CA LEU A 235 10.07 -7.95 -0.09
C LEU A 235 11.54 -7.72 0.26
N ARG A 236 12.36 -8.78 0.22
CA ARG A 236 13.81 -8.68 0.45
C ARG A 236 14.50 -7.77 -0.57
N THR A 237 14.04 -7.77 -1.82
CA THR A 237 14.53 -6.83 -2.83
C THR A 237 14.18 -5.39 -2.47
N SER A 238 12.94 -5.14 -2.04
CA SER A 238 12.49 -3.80 -1.63
C SER A 238 13.22 -3.26 -0.41
N LEU A 239 13.53 -4.10 0.58
CA LEU A 239 14.18 -3.71 1.82
C LEU A 239 15.72 -3.72 1.72
N LEU A 240 16.28 -4.76 1.10
CA LEU A 240 17.68 -5.16 1.21
C LEU A 240 18.42 -5.15 -0.13
N ARG A 241 17.76 -4.74 -1.22
CA ARG A 241 18.34 -4.71 -2.58
C ARG A 241 18.93 -6.07 -3.01
N GLU A 242 18.37 -7.16 -2.49
CA GLU A 242 18.71 -8.51 -2.95
C GLU A 242 18.19 -8.74 -4.37
N LEU A 243 18.85 -9.61 -5.13
CA LEU A 243 18.51 -9.84 -6.53
C LEU A 243 17.27 -10.74 -6.62
N THR A 244 16.26 -10.30 -7.38
CA THR A 244 15.08 -11.10 -7.74
C THR A 244 14.58 -10.74 -9.14
N THR A 245 13.86 -11.67 -9.76
CA THR A 245 13.06 -11.42 -10.97
C THR A 245 11.59 -11.19 -10.65
N PHE A 246 11.17 -11.28 -9.38
CA PHE A 246 9.79 -11.11 -8.96
C PHE A 246 9.28 -9.70 -9.26
N ARG A 247 8.42 -9.59 -10.28
CA ARG A 247 7.73 -8.37 -10.71
C ARG A 247 6.37 -8.75 -11.30
N ILE A 248 5.41 -7.83 -11.22
CA ILE A 248 4.07 -8.03 -11.76
C ILE A 248 3.82 -6.99 -12.86
N GLU A 249 3.40 -7.47 -14.03
CA GLU A 249 3.03 -6.63 -15.16
C GLU A 249 1.80 -5.77 -14.83
N LYS A 250 1.68 -4.63 -15.50
CA LYS A 250 0.57 -3.68 -15.29
C LYS A 250 0.51 -3.17 -13.85
N ARG A 251 1.69 -3.07 -13.21
CA ARG A 251 1.89 -2.41 -11.92
C ARG A 251 2.85 -1.26 -12.11
N THR A 252 2.46 -0.12 -11.56
CA THR A 252 3.30 1.07 -11.49
C THR A 252 2.83 1.92 -10.33
N SER A 253 3.76 2.70 -9.78
CA SER A 253 3.43 3.78 -8.86
C SER A 253 3.44 5.14 -9.54
N SER A 254 3.39 5.14 -10.87
CA SER A 254 3.24 6.31 -11.74
C SER A 254 4.24 7.41 -11.38
N LEU A 255 3.76 8.60 -10.98
CA LEU A 255 4.56 9.76 -10.58
C LEU A 255 5.77 9.44 -9.67
N PHE A 256 5.65 8.44 -8.81
CA PHE A 256 6.67 8.15 -7.80
C PHE A 256 7.82 7.28 -8.33
N ASP A 257 7.57 6.45 -9.36
CA ASP A 257 8.58 5.59 -9.97
C ASP A 257 8.42 5.57 -11.50
N SER A 258 9.02 6.56 -12.14
CA SER A 258 9.02 6.69 -13.60
C SER A 258 9.75 5.55 -14.31
N GLY A 259 10.66 4.82 -13.64
CA GLY A 259 11.39 3.69 -14.24
C GLY A 259 10.54 2.42 -14.33
N ALA A 260 9.55 2.27 -13.45
CA ALA A 260 8.55 1.20 -13.51
C ALA A 260 7.41 1.48 -14.50
N VAL A 261 7.27 2.73 -14.98
CA VAL A 261 6.30 3.08 -16.02
C VAL A 261 6.71 2.38 -17.32
N GLY A 262 5.73 1.74 -17.96
CA GLY A 262 5.90 1.14 -19.29
C GLY A 262 5.93 2.21 -20.38
N GLY A 263 5.96 1.77 -21.63
CA GLY A 263 5.80 2.63 -22.79
C GLY A 263 6.84 2.41 -23.89
N PRO A 264 6.81 3.24 -24.94
CA PRO A 264 7.68 3.11 -26.09
C PRO A 264 9.16 3.19 -25.68
N ASN A 265 9.98 2.30 -26.23
CA ASN A 265 11.42 2.19 -25.98
C ASN A 265 11.81 1.95 -24.50
N ALA A 266 10.88 1.50 -23.65
CA ALA A 266 11.16 1.12 -22.26
C ALA A 266 11.79 -0.29 -22.12
N THR A 267 12.23 -0.90 -23.22
CA THR A 267 12.90 -2.20 -23.31
C THR A 267 13.74 -2.26 -24.59
N GLN A 268 14.47 -3.35 -24.84
CA GLN A 268 15.17 -3.55 -26.12
C GLN A 268 14.22 -3.77 -27.31
N GLY A 269 12.93 -4.00 -27.05
CA GLY A 269 11.85 -3.96 -28.04
C GLY A 269 11.20 -2.57 -28.17
N MET A 270 10.18 -2.48 -29.02
CA MET A 270 9.51 -1.20 -29.34
C MET A 270 8.73 -0.60 -28.17
N GLU A 271 8.21 -1.43 -27.26
CA GLU A 271 7.38 -1.02 -26.13
C GLU A 271 7.46 -2.07 -25.00
N ARG A 272 7.34 -1.62 -23.75
CA ARG A 272 7.21 -2.51 -22.57
C ARG A 272 5.95 -2.16 -21.81
N GLU A 273 5.25 -3.15 -21.30
CA GLU A 273 4.22 -2.94 -20.27
C GLU A 273 4.84 -2.37 -18.98
N SER A 274 4.03 -1.73 -18.13
CA SER A 274 4.50 -1.36 -16.79
C SER A 274 4.81 -2.61 -15.98
N LEU A 275 5.85 -2.55 -15.14
CA LEU A 275 6.37 -3.70 -14.43
C LEU A 275 6.98 -3.24 -13.10
N SER A 276 6.40 -3.67 -11.98
CA SER A 276 6.83 -3.23 -10.65
C SER A 276 6.83 -4.37 -9.64
N ASN A 277 7.58 -4.18 -8.55
CA ASN A 277 7.52 -5.02 -7.36
C ASN A 277 6.39 -4.50 -6.46
N PRO A 278 5.36 -5.31 -6.16
CA PRO A 278 4.25 -4.83 -5.34
C PRO A 278 4.65 -4.27 -3.98
N TRP A 279 5.71 -4.78 -3.36
CA TRP A 279 6.19 -4.28 -2.08
C TRP A 279 6.70 -2.84 -2.13
N ASP A 280 7.25 -2.38 -3.27
CA ASP A 280 7.63 -0.97 -3.43
C ASP A 280 6.38 -0.07 -3.45
N VAL A 281 5.26 -0.56 -3.98
CA VAL A 281 3.97 0.14 -3.98
C VAL A 281 3.28 0.07 -2.63
N ILE A 282 3.45 -1.02 -1.86
CA ILE A 282 2.80 -1.17 -0.55
C ILE A 282 3.50 -0.31 0.50
N LEU A 283 4.83 -0.28 0.50
CA LEU A 283 5.59 0.37 1.56
C LEU A 283 5.69 1.90 1.42
N ALA A 284 5.43 2.45 0.23
CA ALA A 284 5.61 3.88 -0.03
C ALA A 284 4.43 4.81 0.30
N PRO A 285 3.17 4.51 -0.06
CA PRO A 285 2.04 5.40 0.17
C PRO A 285 1.56 5.41 1.63
N ASP A 286 2.12 4.56 2.48
CA ASP A 286 1.76 4.38 3.88
C ASP A 286 2.37 5.47 4.81
N GLN A 287 2.33 6.74 4.38
CA GLN A 287 2.87 7.91 5.09
C GLN A 287 1.83 8.77 5.80
N ALA A 288 0.55 8.62 5.44
CA ALA A 288 -0.51 9.50 5.87
C ALA A 288 -1.03 9.11 7.26
#